data_AF-A0A1V6QPS3-F1
#
_entry.id   AF-A0A1V6QPS3-F1
#
_cell.length_a   1.000
_cell.length_b   1.000
_cell.length_c   1.000
_cell.angle_alpha   90.00
_cell.angle_beta   90.00
_cell.angle_gamma   90.00
#
_symmetry.space_group_name_H-M   'P 1'
#
loop_
_entity.id
_entity.type
_entity.pdbx_description
1 polymer ?
#
loop_
_entity_poly.entity_id
_entity_poly.type
_entity_poly.pdbx_seq_one_letter_code
_entity_poly.pdbx_strand_id
1 'polypeptide(L)'
;MLAIAQKVTSDRKWTPTDVSTADMENMARDKYANGMNDLTASMGFFCRSVFGKGYGGEFQEVDNTLLGISLKTDADLEELIRGVLSDGHYE
;
A
#
# COMPACT_ATOMS: atom_id res chain seq x y z
N MET A 1 1.54 -7.17 4.72
CA MET A 1 0.51 -6.68 5.68
C MET A 1 -0.72 -7.57 5.75
N LEU A 2 -1.37 -7.97 4.63
CA LEU A 2 -2.57 -8.85 4.68
C LEU A 2 -2.36 -10.14 5.49
N ALA A 3 -1.24 -10.83 5.31
CA ALA A 3 -0.93 -12.05 6.07
C ALA A 3 -0.88 -11.81 7.59
N ILE A 4 -0.36 -10.66 8.03
CA ILE A 4 -0.31 -10.29 9.45
C ILE A 4 -1.72 -10.00 9.96
N ALA A 5 -2.55 -9.28 9.19
CA ALA A 5 -3.95 -9.03 9.53
C ALA A 5 -4.76 -10.33 9.67
N GLN A 6 -4.56 -11.29 8.75
CA GLN A 6 -5.18 -12.61 8.82
C GLN A 6 -4.69 -13.42 10.04
N LYS A 7 -3.41 -13.29 10.39
CA LYS A 7 -2.84 -13.94 11.58
C LYS A 7 -3.43 -13.38 12.88
N VAL A 8 -3.55 -12.06 12.99
CA VAL A 8 -4.01 -11.41 14.23
C VAL A 8 -5.54 -11.43 14.42
N THR A 9 -6.30 -11.64 13.34
CA THR A 9 -7.77 -11.77 13.33
C THR A 9 -8.21 -12.94 12.43
N SER A 10 -8.01 -14.16 12.95
CA SER A 10 -8.29 -15.40 12.23
C SER A 10 -9.78 -15.71 12.05
N ASP A 11 -10.63 -15.08 12.87
CA ASP A 11 -12.09 -15.20 12.85
C ASP A 11 -12.75 -14.34 11.75
N ARG A 12 -12.04 -13.32 11.24
CA ARG A 12 -12.52 -12.47 10.15
C ARG A 12 -12.22 -13.10 8.79
N LYS A 13 -13.23 -13.17 7.91
CA LYS A 13 -13.04 -13.57 6.51
C LYS A 13 -12.53 -12.37 5.69
N TRP A 14 -11.41 -12.56 5.01
CA TRP A 14 -10.81 -11.56 4.14
C TRP A 14 -11.02 -11.94 2.67
N THR A 15 -11.55 -11.02 1.87
CA THR A 15 -11.75 -11.20 0.42
C THR A 15 -11.08 -10.03 -0.32
N PRO A 16 -9.73 -10.05 -0.43
CA PRO A 16 -9.01 -8.97 -1.11
C PRO A 16 -9.34 -8.97 -2.61
N THR A 17 -9.26 -7.79 -3.22
CA THR A 17 -9.28 -7.62 -4.67
C THR A 17 -7.87 -7.25 -5.11
N ASP A 18 -7.25 -8.12 -5.89
CA ASP A 18 -5.95 -7.84 -6.47
C ASP A 18 -6.09 -6.85 -7.63
N VAL A 19 -5.17 -5.90 -7.69
CA VAL A 19 -5.14 -4.84 -8.70
C VAL A 19 -3.75 -4.73 -9.32
N SER A 20 -3.71 -4.49 -10.63
CA SER A 20 -2.47 -4.31 -11.39
C SER A 20 -2.13 -2.84 -11.54
N THR A 21 -0.96 -2.42 -11.06
CA THR A 21 -0.49 -1.04 -11.26
C THR A 21 -0.21 -0.73 -12.73
N ALA A 22 0.10 -1.73 -13.55
CA ALA A 22 0.28 -1.56 -14.99
C ALA A 22 -1.07 -1.32 -15.69
N ASP A 23 -2.12 -2.04 -15.28
CA ASP A 23 -3.46 -1.84 -15.84
C ASP A 23 -4.01 -0.46 -15.44
N MET A 24 -3.73 -0.04 -14.20
CA MET A 24 -4.04 1.31 -13.73
C MET A 24 -3.33 2.40 -14.54
N GLU A 25 -2.05 2.20 -14.87
CA GLU A 25 -1.31 3.10 -15.75
C GLU A 25 -1.94 3.18 -17.14
N ASN A 26 -2.30 2.04 -17.73
CA ASN A 26 -2.97 1.99 -19.04
C ASN A 26 -4.32 2.72 -19.02
N MET A 27 -5.15 2.48 -18.01
CA MET A 27 -6.41 3.21 -17.83
C MET A 27 -6.19 4.73 -17.71
N ALA A 28 -5.14 5.17 -17.03
CA ALA A 28 -4.81 6.59 -16.93
C ALA A 28 -4.37 7.18 -18.27
N ARG A 29 -3.57 6.43 -19.06
CA ARG A 29 -3.19 6.81 -20.44
C ARG A 29 -4.41 6.96 -21.33
N ASP A 30 -5.35 6.02 -21.27
CA ASP A 30 -6.58 6.07 -22.07
C ASP A 30 -7.44 7.29 -21.71
N LYS A 31 -7.57 7.60 -20.40
CA LYS A 31 -8.31 8.81 -19.97
C LYS A 31 -7.67 10.09 -20.51
N TYR A 32 -6.35 10.19 -20.44
CA TYR A 32 -5.60 11.33 -20.96
C TYR A 32 -5.73 11.46 -22.48
N ALA A 33 -5.67 10.35 -23.21
CA ALA A 33 -5.86 10.34 -24.65
C ALA A 33 -7.25 10.85 -25.07
N ASN A 34 -8.26 10.67 -24.21
CA ASN A 34 -9.62 11.18 -24.39
C ASN A 34 -9.84 12.60 -23.81
N GLY A 35 -8.78 13.30 -23.42
CA GLY A 35 -8.84 14.68 -22.91
C GLY A 35 -9.25 14.82 -21.44
N MET A 36 -9.43 13.72 -20.70
CA MET A 36 -9.71 13.75 -19.26
C MET A 36 -8.39 13.78 -18.49
N ASN A 37 -7.94 14.97 -18.10
CA ASN A 37 -6.64 15.21 -17.47
C ASN A 37 -6.73 15.73 -16.02
N ASP A 38 -7.76 15.29 -15.28
CA ASP A 38 -7.95 15.65 -13.88
C ASP A 38 -7.14 14.75 -12.92
N LEU A 39 -7.25 15.04 -11.62
CA LEU A 39 -6.58 14.29 -10.57
C LEU A 39 -7.02 12.82 -10.56
N THR A 40 -8.30 12.54 -10.82
CA THR A 40 -8.85 11.17 -10.85
C THR A 40 -8.24 10.36 -11.99
N ALA A 41 -8.07 10.97 -13.16
CA ALA A 41 -7.39 10.35 -14.30
C ALA A 41 -5.90 10.12 -14.01
N SER A 42 -5.27 10.99 -13.22
CA SER A 42 -3.86 10.88 -12.82
C SER A 42 -3.57 9.72 -11.86
N MET A 43 -4.58 9.21 -11.13
CA MET A 43 -4.34 8.28 -10.03
C MET A 43 -3.67 6.97 -10.46
N GLY A 44 -3.91 6.50 -11.69
CA GLY A 44 -3.23 5.31 -12.19
C GLY A 44 -1.72 5.48 -12.30
N PHE A 45 -1.28 6.65 -12.79
CA PHE A 45 0.15 7.01 -12.82
C PHE A 45 0.74 7.10 -11.41
N PHE A 46 0.02 7.74 -10.49
CA PHE A 46 0.46 7.84 -9.10
C PHE A 46 0.64 6.46 -8.46
N CYS A 47 -0.37 5.59 -8.54
CA CYS A 47 -0.29 4.22 -8.01
C CYS A 47 0.89 3.45 -8.61
N ARG A 48 1.13 3.59 -9.93
CA ARG A 48 2.31 2.98 -10.58
C ARG A 48 3.63 3.53 -10.04
N SER A 49 3.72 4.84 -9.81
CA SER A 49 4.94 5.48 -9.28
C SER A 49 5.26 5.11 -7.84
N VAL A 50 4.25 4.76 -7.03
CA VAL A 50 4.45 4.43 -5.61
C VAL A 50 4.62 2.92 -5.41
N PHE A 51 3.83 2.10 -6.12
CA PHE A 51 3.72 0.66 -5.86
C PHE A 51 4.24 -0.23 -7.01
N GLY A 52 4.71 0.38 -8.10
CA GLY A 52 5.26 -0.36 -9.23
C GLY A 52 6.60 -1.02 -8.89
N LYS A 53 6.89 -2.20 -9.43
CA LYS A 53 8.19 -2.86 -9.27
C LYS A 53 9.33 -1.92 -9.72
N GLY A 54 10.35 -1.76 -8.87
CA GLY A 54 11.47 -0.85 -9.11
C GLY A 54 11.19 0.62 -8.79
N TYR A 55 9.98 0.91 -8.32
CA TYR A 55 9.54 2.21 -7.82
C TYR A 55 9.09 2.06 -6.37
N GLY A 56 9.20 3.13 -5.58
CA GLY A 56 8.90 3.12 -4.14
C GLY A 56 10.09 3.53 -3.28
N GLY A 57 9.90 3.50 -1.96
CA GLY A 57 10.89 3.93 -0.97
C GLY A 57 11.80 2.82 -0.44
N GLU A 58 11.91 1.70 -1.13
CA GLU A 58 12.80 0.61 -0.74
C GLU A 58 14.23 0.92 -1.17
N PHE A 59 14.97 1.58 -0.29
CA PHE A 59 16.39 1.85 -0.47
C PHE A 59 17.20 0.59 -0.11
N GLN A 60 18.10 0.16 -1.00
CA GLN A 60 18.96 -1.01 -0.76
C GLN A 60 19.91 -0.80 0.42
N GLU A 61 20.35 0.45 0.61
CA GLU A 61 21.23 0.90 1.67
C GLU A 61 20.49 2.00 2.43
N VAL A 62 20.40 1.89 3.77
CA VAL A 62 19.71 2.87 4.62
C VAL A 62 20.60 3.26 5.81
N ASP A 63 20.75 4.55 6.05
CA ASP A 63 21.48 5.09 7.20
C ASP A 63 20.58 5.31 8.42
N ASN A 64 19.63 4.40 8.68
CA ASN A 64 18.68 4.53 9.78
C ASN A 64 19.36 4.64 11.15
N THR A 65 20.55 4.03 11.30
CA THR A 65 21.39 4.14 12.49
C THR A 65 21.87 5.58 12.74
N LEU A 66 22.14 6.36 11.69
CA LEU A 66 22.53 7.77 11.82
C LEU A 66 21.38 8.60 12.43
N LEU A 67 20.15 8.29 12.04
CA LEU A 67 18.95 8.96 12.54
C LEU A 67 18.48 8.40 13.90
N GLY A 68 19.12 7.33 14.40
CA GLY A 68 18.68 6.64 15.62
C GLY A 68 17.31 5.98 15.51
N ILE A 69 16.84 5.72 14.28
CA ILE A 69 15.51 5.16 14.03
C ILE A 69 15.65 3.64 13.84
N SER A 70 15.18 2.86 14.80
CA SER A 70 15.11 1.41 14.65
C SER A 70 13.97 1.00 13.72
N LEU A 71 14.18 -0.05 12.93
CA LEU A 71 13.11 -0.69 12.19
C LEU A 71 12.11 -1.35 13.14
N LYS A 72 10.85 -1.42 12.72
CA LYS A 72 9.80 -2.17 13.44
C LYS A 72 10.05 -3.67 13.30
N THR A 73 9.88 -4.39 14.40
CA THR A 73 9.87 -5.85 14.41
C THR A 73 8.51 -6.40 13.95
N ASP A 74 8.46 -7.69 13.64
CA ASP A 74 7.18 -8.36 13.32
C ASP A 74 6.16 -8.23 14.46
N ALA A 75 6.62 -8.27 15.71
CA ALA A 75 5.77 -8.08 16.89
C ALA A 75 5.18 -6.66 16.95
N ASP A 76 6.00 -5.64 16.66
CA ASP A 76 5.52 -4.24 16.59
C ASP A 76 4.47 -4.06 15.49
N LEU A 77 4.64 -4.75 14.35
CA LEU A 77 3.67 -4.72 13.25
C LEU A 77 2.37 -5.45 13.60
N GLU A 78 2.45 -6.58 14.30
CA GLU A 78 1.27 -7.29 14.80
C GLU A 78 0.47 -6.43 15.79
N GLU A 79 1.14 -5.79 16.75
CA GLU A 79 0.50 -4.89 17.71
C GLU A 79 -0.15 -3.69 17.01
N LEU A 80 0.56 -3.05 16.07
CA LEU A 80 0.02 -1.95 15.28
C LEU A 80 -1.26 -2.35 14.53
N ILE A 81 -1.24 -3.51 13.87
CA ILE A 81 -2.39 -4.00 13.11
C ILE A 81 -3.55 -4.36 14.06
N ARG A 82 -3.28 -4.95 15.23
CA ARG A 82 -4.31 -5.18 16.26
C ARG A 82 -4.97 -3.86 16.66
N GLY A 83 -4.19 -2.82 16.94
CA GLY A 83 -4.71 -1.48 17.27
C GLY A 83 -5.65 -0.94 16.19
N VAL A 84 -5.22 -0.94 14.93
CA VAL A 84 -6.05 -0.47 13.80
C VAL A 84 -7.35 -1.28 13.64
N LEU A 85 -7.29 -2.59 13.86
CA LEU A 85 -8.47 -3.46 13.74
C LEU A 85 -9.41 -3.36 14.94
N SER A 86 -8.90 -3.01 16.13
CA SER A 86 -9.68 -2.81 17.35
C SER A 86 -10.33 -1.43 17.42
N ASP A 87 -9.69 -0.40 16.86
CA ASP A 87 -10.22 0.97 16.80
C ASP A 87 -11.23 1.18 15.65
N GLY A 88 -11.46 0.14 14.85
CA GLY A 88 -12.33 0.16 13.69
C GLY A 88 -13.82 0.17 14.04
N HIS A 89 -14.38 1.34 14.29
CA HIS A 89 -15.77 1.66 13.91
C HIS A 89 -15.90 1.52 12.38
N TYR A 90 -16.27 0.33 11.91
CA TYR A 90 -16.65 0.10 10.52
C TYR A 90 -17.99 -0.63 10.50
N GLU A 91 -19.07 0.16 10.44
CA GLU A 91 -20.36 -0.24 9.84
C GLU A 91 -20.24 -0.27 8.30
#